data_AF-A0A930EDP9-F1
#
_entry.id   AF-A0A930EDP9-F1
#
_cell.length_a   1.000
_cell.length_b   1.000
_cell.length_c   1.000
_cell.angle_alpha   90.00
_cell.angle_beta   90.00
_cell.angle_gamma   90.00
#
_symmetry.space_group_name_H-M   'P 1'
#
loop_
_entity.id
_entity.type
_entity.pdbx_description
1 polymer ?
#
loop_
_entity_poly.entity_id
_entity_poly.type
_entity_poly.pdbx_seq_one_letter_code
_entity_poly.pdbx_strand_id
1 'polypeptide(L)'
;MVFYNALLAFVLMAICYAVGEWVATATKAWVPSVFASAILYLFGYWTFFPKTIGTDSGLVPFAATVAMMLLIVHIGTIISVKHLLEQWKTIVVCLAGLAGMVLFSWYLAPMFMDKTLMIAGLPPLTGGIVAATTMQMAAHAKGLEVAATFAVTIYCVQGFAGYPLTAIMLHKFGNKELAKLRSGEIVLTEEQKEANKQIGMTVVNDDSKVKKLLPRVPD
;
A
#
# COMPACT_ATOMS: atom_id res chain seq x y z
N MET A 1 -30.04 16.13 18.14
CA MET A 1 -28.63 16.36 17.78
C MET A 1 -27.92 15.03 17.92
N VAL A 2 -27.51 14.41 16.80
CA VAL A 2 -26.69 13.19 16.87
C VAL A 2 -25.32 13.63 17.40
N PHE A 3 -24.98 13.18 18.61
CA PHE A 3 -23.71 13.51 19.26
C PHE A 3 -22.57 12.88 18.46
N TYR A 4 -21.90 13.70 17.65
CA TYR A 4 -20.63 13.33 17.05
C TYR A 4 -19.62 13.05 18.18
N ASN A 5 -19.10 11.83 18.21
CA ASN A 5 -18.11 11.38 19.18
C ASN A 5 -17.09 10.46 18.50
N ALA A 6 -16.00 10.13 19.20
CA ALA A 6 -14.93 9.29 18.66
C ALA A 6 -15.43 7.92 18.16
N LEU A 7 -16.41 7.33 18.85
CA LEU A 7 -17.02 6.06 18.44
C LEU A 7 -17.76 6.18 17.11
N LEU A 8 -18.53 7.25 16.91
CA LEU A 8 -19.23 7.49 15.65
C LEU A 8 -18.22 7.74 14.51
N ALA A 9 -17.16 8.50 14.76
CA ALA A 9 -16.08 8.70 13.78
C ALA A 9 -15.45 7.37 13.35
N PHE A 10 -15.15 6.49 14.31
CA PHE A 10 -14.63 5.15 14.05
C PHE A 10 -15.61 4.30 13.24
N VAL A 11 -16.89 4.24 13.63
CA VAL A 11 -17.90 3.45 12.94
C VAL A 11 -18.09 3.92 11.49
N LEU A 12 -18.12 5.23 11.26
CA LEU A 12 -18.21 5.78 9.90
C LEU A 12 -17.01 5.39 9.04
N MET A 13 -15.79 5.44 9.59
CA MET A 13 -14.60 4.97 8.88
C MET A 13 -14.63 3.46 8.61
N ALA A 14 -15.10 2.67 9.57
CA ALA A 14 -15.28 1.22 9.41
C ALA A 14 -16.31 0.88 8.32
N ILE A 15 -17.41 1.64 8.22
CA ILE A 15 -18.40 1.48 7.14
C ILE A 15 -17.77 1.78 5.78
N CYS A 16 -17.01 2.87 5.64
CA CYS A 16 -16.31 3.18 4.39
C CYS A 16 -15.34 2.06 3.99
N TYR A 17 -14.61 1.49 4.96
CA TYR A 17 -13.74 0.36 4.73
C TYR A 17 -14.52 -0.89 4.29
N ALA A 18 -15.61 -1.23 4.98
CA ALA A 18 -16.45 -2.38 4.66
C ALA A 18 -17.07 -2.27 3.25
N VAL A 19 -17.50 -1.08 2.85
CA VAL A 19 -17.98 -0.83 1.48
C VAL A 19 -16.82 -0.97 0.48
N GLY A 20 -15.62 -0.49 0.81
CA GLY A 20 -14.42 -0.68 -0.01
C GLY A 20 -14.06 -2.16 -0.23
N GLU A 21 -14.12 -2.98 0.82
CA GLU A 21 -13.96 -4.44 0.76
C GLU A 21 -15.04 -5.12 -0.07
N TRP A 22 -16.29 -4.65 0.06
CA TRP A 22 -17.40 -5.15 -0.75
C TRP A 22 -17.20 -4.83 -2.23
N VAL A 23 -16.77 -3.60 -2.57
CA VAL A 23 -16.43 -3.20 -3.95
C VAL A 23 -15.29 -4.06 -4.50
N ALA A 24 -14.24 -4.28 -3.71
CA ALA A 24 -13.12 -5.14 -4.13
C ALA A 24 -13.60 -6.57 -4.41
N THR A 25 -14.44 -7.12 -3.54
CA THR A 25 -15.01 -8.46 -3.72
C THR A 25 -15.91 -8.54 -4.95
N ALA A 26 -16.81 -7.57 -5.13
CA ALA A 26 -17.72 -7.50 -6.27
C ALA A 26 -16.98 -7.35 -7.60
N THR A 27 -15.86 -6.61 -7.61
CA THR A 27 -15.01 -6.38 -8.79
C THR A 27 -13.95 -7.47 -9.00
N LYS A 28 -13.98 -8.55 -8.21
CA LYS A 28 -12.99 -9.65 -8.27
C LYS A 28 -11.55 -9.14 -8.13
N ALA A 29 -11.35 -8.25 -7.16
CA ALA A 29 -10.08 -7.58 -6.84
C ALA A 29 -9.51 -6.69 -7.95
N TRP A 30 -10.28 -6.38 -9.00
CA TRP A 30 -9.86 -5.44 -10.04
C TRP A 30 -9.72 -4.02 -9.47
N VAL A 31 -10.58 -3.64 -8.53
CA VAL A 31 -10.45 -2.41 -7.73
C VAL A 31 -9.90 -2.78 -6.34
N PRO A 32 -8.71 -2.30 -5.94
CA PRO A 32 -8.20 -2.51 -4.59
C PRO A 32 -9.12 -1.89 -3.53
N SER A 33 -9.37 -2.60 -2.43
CA SER A 33 -10.27 -2.14 -1.37
C SER A 33 -9.79 -0.86 -0.68
N VAL A 34 -8.47 -0.72 -0.50
CA VAL A 34 -7.84 0.50 0.01
C VAL A 34 -8.10 1.69 -0.90
N PHE A 35 -8.15 1.48 -2.22
CA PHE A 35 -8.44 2.54 -3.18
C PHE A 35 -9.92 2.93 -3.16
N ALA A 36 -10.82 1.94 -3.18
CA ALA A 36 -12.25 2.17 -3.09
C ALA A 36 -12.64 2.89 -1.79
N SER A 37 -12.09 2.48 -0.65
CA SER A 37 -12.31 3.13 0.64
C SER A 37 -11.73 4.55 0.70
N ALA A 38 -10.56 4.80 0.09
CA ALA A 38 -9.99 6.15 0.01
C ALA A 38 -10.86 7.12 -0.79
N ILE A 39 -11.43 6.67 -1.93
CA ILE A 39 -12.36 7.48 -2.72
C ILE A 39 -13.63 7.80 -1.91
N LEU A 40 -14.21 6.81 -1.24
CA LEU A 40 -15.39 7.01 -0.40
C LEU A 40 -15.10 8.00 0.75
N TYR A 41 -13.91 7.88 1.36
CA TYR A 41 -13.47 8.82 2.38
C TYR A 41 -13.36 10.24 1.84
N LEU A 42 -12.76 10.42 0.65
CA LEU A 42 -12.61 11.73 0.01
C LEU A 42 -13.97 12.37 -0.32
N PHE A 43 -14.89 11.60 -0.89
CA PHE A 43 -16.25 12.07 -1.16
C PHE A 43 -17.00 12.43 0.12
N GLY A 44 -16.93 11.57 1.14
CA GLY A 44 -17.53 11.84 2.45
C GLY A 44 -16.95 13.10 3.10
N TYR A 45 -15.62 13.27 3.05
CA TYR A 45 -14.90 14.44 3.55
C TYR A 45 -15.36 15.74 2.89
N TRP A 46 -15.74 15.72 1.61
CA TRP A 46 -16.24 16.90 0.91
C TRP A 46 -17.72 17.22 1.18
N THR A 47 -18.54 16.23 1.52
CA THR A 47 -20.00 16.38 1.52
C THR A 47 -20.63 16.40 2.91
N PHE A 48 -20.30 15.44 3.79
CA PHE A 48 -20.99 15.27 5.09
C PHE A 48 -20.10 14.88 6.27
N PHE A 49 -18.86 14.43 6.07
CA PHE A 49 -17.96 14.08 7.16
C PHE A 49 -17.29 15.31 7.78
N PRO A 50 -17.12 15.34 9.12
CA PRO A 50 -16.30 16.34 9.76
C PRO A 50 -14.85 16.22 9.30
N LYS A 51 -14.19 17.37 9.13
CA LYS A 51 -12.81 17.45 8.62
C LYS A 51 -11.78 16.78 9.55
N THR A 52 -12.18 16.53 10.79
CA THR A 52 -11.38 15.88 11.84
C THR A 52 -11.72 14.39 12.01
N ILE A 53 -12.58 13.80 11.17
CA ILE A 53 -13.01 12.39 11.33
C ILE A 53 -11.84 11.40 11.40
N GLY A 54 -10.74 11.68 10.68
CA GLY A 54 -9.53 10.86 10.73
C GLY A 54 -8.85 10.89 12.10
N THR A 55 -8.69 12.06 12.70
CA THR A 55 -8.10 12.22 14.05
C THR A 55 -9.05 11.74 15.14
N ASP A 56 -10.34 12.05 14.99
CA ASP A 56 -11.36 11.80 16.02
C ASP A 56 -11.73 10.31 16.13
N SER A 57 -11.54 9.55 15.06
CA SER A 57 -11.67 8.08 15.08
C SER A 57 -10.56 7.38 15.88
N GLY A 58 -9.48 8.08 16.23
CA GLY A 58 -8.27 7.50 16.81
C GLY A 58 -7.46 6.63 15.84
N LEU A 59 -7.96 6.39 14.61
CA LEU A 59 -7.30 5.51 13.64
C LEU A 59 -6.02 6.12 13.09
N VAL A 60 -6.00 7.42 12.78
CA VAL A 60 -4.80 8.11 12.28
C VAL A 60 -3.65 8.07 13.29
N PRO A 61 -3.81 8.50 14.56
CA PRO A 61 -2.73 8.43 15.53
C PRO A 61 -2.33 6.98 15.87
N PHE A 62 -3.28 6.04 15.91
CA PHE A 62 -2.96 4.62 16.07
C PHE A 62 -2.14 4.07 14.90
N ALA A 63 -2.53 4.40 13.67
CA ALA A 63 -1.86 3.98 12.44
C ALA A 63 -0.43 4.51 12.37
N ALA A 64 -0.22 5.78 12.74
CA ALA A 64 1.09 6.44 12.71
C ALA A 64 2.05 5.98 13.82
N THR A 65 1.56 5.34 14.88
CA THR A 65 2.37 4.94 16.04
C THR A 65 2.46 3.42 16.15
N VAL A 66 1.59 2.80 16.94
CA VAL A 66 1.64 1.39 17.32
C VAL A 66 1.46 0.50 16.10
N ALA A 67 0.51 0.80 15.21
CA ALA A 67 0.27 -0.06 14.04
C ALA A 67 1.47 -0.05 13.10
N MET A 68 2.09 1.10 12.85
CA MET A 68 3.29 1.20 12.01
C MET A 68 4.45 0.40 12.60
N MET A 69 4.69 0.49 13.90
CA MET A 69 5.73 -0.29 14.57
C MET A 69 5.49 -1.80 14.43
N LEU A 70 4.24 -2.25 14.63
CA LEU A 70 3.88 -3.66 14.46
C LEU A 70 4.06 -4.14 13.02
N LEU A 71 3.63 -3.35 12.04
CA LEU A 71 3.78 -3.69 10.61
C LEU A 71 5.25 -3.76 10.19
N ILE A 72 6.08 -2.81 10.63
CA ILE A 72 7.52 -2.82 10.34
C ILE A 72 8.18 -4.06 10.94
N VAL A 73 7.90 -4.38 12.20
CA VAL A 73 8.43 -5.58 12.86
C VAL A 73 7.96 -6.83 12.13
N HIS A 74 6.67 -6.92 11.81
CA HIS A 74 6.10 -8.07 11.10
C HIS A 74 6.77 -8.31 9.74
N ILE A 75 6.90 -7.26 8.91
CA ILE A 75 7.61 -7.34 7.63
C ILE A 75 9.07 -7.75 7.85
N GLY A 76 9.74 -7.16 8.84
CA GLY A 76 11.12 -7.52 9.20
C GLY A 76 11.29 -8.99 9.57
N THR A 77 10.31 -9.60 10.25
CA THR A 77 10.35 -11.03 10.63
C THR A 77 10.02 -11.99 9.49
N ILE A 78 9.26 -11.55 8.48
CA ILE A 78 8.92 -12.37 7.30
C ILE A 78 10.12 -12.45 6.33
N ILE A 79 10.94 -11.40 6.26
CA ILE A 79 12.04 -11.35 5.30
C ILE A 79 13.17 -12.29 5.75
N SER A 80 13.37 -13.37 4.99
CA SER A 80 14.54 -14.24 5.14
C SER A 80 15.80 -13.54 4.64
N VAL A 81 16.75 -13.28 5.55
CA VAL A 81 18.06 -12.69 5.22
C VAL A 81 18.83 -13.57 4.22
N LYS A 82 18.62 -14.90 4.26
CA LYS A 82 19.24 -15.82 3.30
C LYS A 82 18.77 -15.53 1.87
N HIS A 83 17.46 -15.34 1.67
CA HIS A 83 16.92 -15.00 0.35
C HIS A 83 17.37 -13.61 -0.12
N LEU A 84 17.48 -12.63 0.77
CA LEU A 84 18.08 -11.33 0.43
C LEU A 84 19.51 -11.49 -0.10
N LEU A 85 20.34 -12.29 0.57
CA LEU A 85 21.73 -12.54 0.15
C LEU A 85 21.80 -13.31 -1.18
N GLU A 86 20.93 -14.31 -1.38
CA GLU A 86 20.80 -15.03 -2.66
C GLU A 86 20.41 -14.07 -3.80
N GLN A 87 19.57 -13.08 -3.50
CA GLN A 87 19.10 -12.05 -4.43
C GLN A 87 19.98 -10.79 -4.45
N TRP A 88 21.26 -10.87 -4.11
CA TRP A 88 22.16 -9.71 -4.05
C TRP A 88 22.18 -8.88 -5.35
N LYS A 89 22.03 -9.52 -6.53
CA LYS A 89 21.95 -8.80 -7.81
C LYS A 89 20.73 -7.88 -7.85
N THR A 90 19.59 -8.35 -7.35
CA THR A 90 18.37 -7.55 -7.23
C THR A 90 18.58 -6.39 -6.28
N ILE A 91 19.23 -6.62 -5.13
CA ILE A 91 19.55 -5.55 -4.16
C ILE A 91 20.43 -4.48 -4.80
N VAL A 92 21.49 -4.87 -5.50
CA VAL A 92 22.39 -3.93 -6.19
C VAL A 92 21.65 -3.12 -7.24
N VAL A 93 20.76 -3.74 -8.03
CA VAL A 93 19.93 -3.03 -9.03
C VAL A 93 18.97 -2.05 -8.36
N CYS A 94 18.31 -2.43 -7.25
CA CYS A 94 17.46 -1.53 -6.48
C CYS A 94 18.24 -0.34 -5.91
N LEU A 95 19.42 -0.59 -5.31
CA LEU A 95 20.27 0.47 -4.77
C LEU A 95 20.80 1.40 -5.86
N ALA A 96 21.19 0.86 -7.02
CA ALA A 96 21.60 1.65 -8.17
C ALA A 96 20.44 2.51 -8.70
N GLY A 97 19.22 1.97 -8.73
CA GLY A 97 18.00 2.72 -9.06
C GLY A 97 17.74 3.87 -8.10
N LEU A 98 17.82 3.62 -6.79
CA LEU A 98 17.68 4.67 -5.76
C LEU A 98 18.78 5.74 -5.88
N ALA A 99 20.03 5.34 -6.10
CA ALA A 99 21.13 6.28 -6.32
C ALA A 99 20.88 7.13 -7.59
N GLY A 100 20.42 6.51 -8.68
CA GLY A 100 20.02 7.20 -9.90
C GLY A 100 18.90 8.21 -9.66
N MET A 101 17.88 7.86 -8.89
CA MET A 101 16.79 8.77 -8.50
C MET A 101 17.29 9.95 -7.67
N VAL A 102 18.21 9.72 -6.73
CA VAL A 102 18.83 10.80 -5.94
C VAL A 102 19.66 11.73 -6.82
N LEU A 103 20.48 11.19 -7.73
CA LEU A 103 21.27 12.00 -8.64
C LEU A 103 20.37 12.80 -9.59
N PHE A 104 19.37 12.16 -10.18
CA PHE A 104 18.42 12.81 -11.07
C PHE A 104 17.62 13.91 -10.36
N SER A 105 17.20 13.67 -9.12
CA SER A 105 16.54 14.70 -8.31
C SER A 105 17.50 15.78 -7.81
N TRP A 106 18.81 15.56 -7.79
CA TRP A 106 19.76 16.63 -7.47
C TRP A 106 20.01 17.56 -8.67
N TYR A 107 20.13 16.99 -9.87
CA TYR A 107 20.53 17.70 -11.09
C TYR A 107 19.36 18.16 -11.96
N LEU A 108 18.31 17.34 -12.12
CA LEU A 108 17.16 17.64 -12.96
C LEU A 108 15.98 18.28 -12.21
N ALA A 109 15.82 18.02 -10.91
CA ALA A 109 14.74 18.61 -10.12
C ALA A 109 14.62 20.14 -10.18
N PRO A 110 15.72 20.93 -10.08
CA PRO A 110 15.60 22.40 -10.08
C PRO A 110 15.08 22.98 -11.40
N MET A 111 15.01 22.17 -12.47
CA MET A 111 14.42 22.59 -13.74
C MET A 111 12.89 22.56 -13.73
N PHE A 112 12.27 21.72 -12.88
CA PHE A 112 10.83 21.50 -12.85
C PHE A 112 10.15 21.94 -11.55
N MET A 113 10.83 21.87 -10.40
CA MET A 113 10.25 22.12 -9.09
C MET A 113 11.29 22.57 -8.06
N ASP A 114 10.85 23.23 -6.99
CA ASP A 114 11.71 23.59 -5.86
C ASP A 114 12.43 22.37 -5.29
N LYS A 115 13.74 22.53 -5.02
CA LYS A 115 14.59 21.44 -4.53
C LYS A 115 14.09 20.85 -3.22
N THR A 116 13.52 21.68 -2.34
CA THR A 116 13.03 21.26 -1.03
C THR A 116 11.82 20.33 -1.18
N LEU A 117 10.89 20.67 -2.08
CA LEU A 117 9.73 19.86 -2.37
C LEU A 117 10.14 18.54 -3.02
N MET A 118 11.12 18.55 -3.92
CA MET A 118 11.59 17.33 -4.57
C MET A 118 12.31 16.38 -3.61
N ILE A 119 13.17 16.91 -2.75
CA ILE A 119 13.83 16.12 -1.70
C ILE A 119 12.78 15.53 -0.75
N ALA A 120 11.72 16.28 -0.41
CA ALA A 120 10.66 15.80 0.45
C ALA A 120 9.72 14.79 -0.22
N GLY A 121 9.47 14.93 -1.52
CA GLY A 121 8.56 14.08 -2.29
C GLY A 121 9.19 12.76 -2.76
N LEU A 122 10.50 12.67 -2.94
CA LEU A 122 11.14 11.46 -3.47
C LEU A 122 10.97 10.22 -2.57
N PRO A 123 11.30 10.29 -1.26
CA PRO A 123 11.25 9.11 -0.39
C PRO A 123 9.87 8.45 -0.26
N PRO A 124 8.75 9.20 -0.18
CA PRO A 124 7.41 8.60 -0.24
C PRO A 124 7.17 7.70 -1.46
N LEU A 125 7.80 8.00 -2.61
CA LEU A 125 7.61 7.22 -3.84
C LEU A 125 8.24 5.83 -3.77
N THR A 126 9.34 5.68 -3.01
CA THR A 126 10.12 4.44 -2.95
C THR A 126 9.94 3.67 -1.65
N GLY A 127 9.68 4.36 -0.54
CA GLY A 127 9.57 3.76 0.80
C GLY A 127 8.16 3.77 1.39
N GLY A 128 7.15 4.14 0.59
CA GLY A 128 5.75 4.12 0.99
C GLY A 128 5.43 5.00 2.19
N ILE A 129 4.48 4.57 3.02
CA ILE A 129 3.97 5.38 4.14
C ILE A 129 5.05 5.64 5.20
N VAL A 130 5.96 4.70 5.44
CA VAL A 130 7.01 4.86 6.46
C VAL A 130 7.95 5.98 6.06
N ALA A 131 8.45 5.96 4.81
CA ALA A 131 9.30 7.02 4.29
C ALA A 131 8.58 8.37 4.20
N ALA A 132 7.28 8.37 3.87
CA ALA A 132 6.46 9.58 3.85
C ALA A 132 6.37 10.23 5.23
N THR A 133 6.05 9.45 6.27
CA THR A 133 5.97 9.93 7.65
C THR A 133 7.34 10.39 8.16
N THR A 134 8.41 9.64 7.91
CA THR A 134 9.77 10.04 8.29
C THR A 134 10.16 11.38 7.66
N MET A 135 9.88 11.56 6.38
CA MET A 135 10.21 12.81 5.68
C MET A 135 9.34 13.98 6.14
N GLN A 136 8.05 13.74 6.38
CA GLN A 136 7.14 14.74 6.96
C GLN A 136 7.66 15.26 8.30
N MET A 137 8.06 14.36 9.21
CA MET A 137 8.62 14.74 10.51
C MET A 137 9.94 15.52 10.36
N ALA A 138 10.82 15.10 9.44
CA ALA A 138 12.08 15.78 9.17
C ALA A 138 11.88 17.19 8.60
N ALA A 139 10.86 17.38 7.75
CA ALA A 139 10.51 18.68 7.19
C ALA A 139 9.91 19.61 8.26
N HIS A 140 9.00 19.13 9.11
CA HIS A 140 8.47 19.90 10.24
C HIS A 140 9.57 20.31 11.24
N ALA A 141 10.52 19.43 11.53
CA ALA A 141 11.66 19.74 12.41
C ALA A 141 12.53 20.91 11.88
N LYS A 142 12.47 21.18 10.57
CA LYS A 142 13.16 22.31 9.92
C LYS A 142 12.25 23.50 9.64
N GLY A 143 10.99 23.48 10.10
CA GLY A 143 9.99 24.52 9.83
C GLY A 143 9.48 24.55 8.38
N LEU A 144 9.69 23.48 7.61
CA LEU A 144 9.34 23.39 6.19
C LEU A 144 7.94 22.79 6.00
N GLU A 145 6.91 23.51 6.46
CA GLU A 145 5.51 23.06 6.49
C GLU A 145 4.98 22.64 5.11
N VAL A 146 5.33 23.41 4.06
CA VAL A 146 4.91 23.10 2.68
C VAL A 146 5.54 21.78 2.20
N ALA A 147 6.81 21.55 2.51
CA ALA A 147 7.50 20.33 2.12
C ALA A 147 6.98 19.11 2.89
N ALA A 148 6.63 19.28 4.17
CA ALA A 148 6.02 18.24 5.00
C ALA A 148 4.66 17.80 4.44
N THR A 149 3.82 18.77 4.08
CA THR A 149 2.51 18.51 3.45
C THR A 149 2.68 17.87 2.08
N PHE A 150 3.68 18.31 1.30
CA PHE A 150 3.96 17.78 -0.01
C PHE A 150 4.39 16.30 0.03
N ALA A 151 5.20 15.89 1.01
CA ALA A 151 5.64 14.49 1.17
C ALA A 151 4.45 13.52 1.31
N VAL A 152 3.45 13.87 2.14
CA VAL A 152 2.24 13.05 2.30
C VAL A 152 1.33 13.15 1.07
N THR A 153 1.22 14.33 0.48
CA THR A 153 0.39 14.54 -0.72
C THR A 153 0.87 13.67 -1.88
N ILE A 154 2.19 13.60 -2.11
CA ILE A 154 2.73 12.79 -3.21
C ILE A 154 2.52 11.31 -2.98
N TYR A 155 2.63 10.84 -1.73
CA TYR A 155 2.29 9.47 -1.34
C TYR A 155 0.84 9.14 -1.71
N CYS A 156 -0.09 10.04 -1.44
CA CYS A 156 -1.50 9.85 -1.79
C CYS A 156 -1.70 9.87 -3.32
N VAL A 157 -1.15 10.85 -4.02
CA VAL A 157 -1.34 11.04 -5.48
C VAL A 157 -0.77 9.87 -6.27
N GLN A 158 0.42 9.35 -5.91
CA GLN A 158 0.98 8.20 -6.62
C GLN A 158 0.11 6.96 -6.48
N GLY A 159 -0.63 6.81 -5.37
CA GLY A 159 -1.54 5.70 -5.15
C GLY A 159 -2.64 5.66 -6.23
N PHE A 160 -3.17 6.81 -6.63
CA PHE A 160 -4.24 6.87 -7.65
C PHE A 160 -3.81 6.28 -8.99
N ALA A 161 -2.56 6.49 -9.40
CA ALA A 161 -2.03 5.90 -10.63
C ALA A 161 -1.47 4.47 -10.38
N GLY A 162 -0.85 4.26 -9.23
CA GLY A 162 -0.18 3.02 -8.86
C GLY A 162 -1.15 1.86 -8.64
N TYR A 163 -2.31 2.10 -8.01
CA TYR A 163 -3.28 1.04 -7.72
C TYR A 163 -3.87 0.42 -9.00
N PRO A 164 -4.39 1.19 -9.99
CA PRO A 164 -4.87 0.62 -11.24
C PRO A 164 -3.76 -0.07 -12.05
N LEU A 165 -2.57 0.54 -12.13
CA LEU A 165 -1.45 -0.04 -12.86
C LEU A 165 -1.02 -1.38 -12.25
N THR A 166 -0.91 -1.44 -10.93
CA THR A 166 -0.58 -2.67 -10.19
C THR A 166 -1.65 -3.73 -10.42
N ALA A 167 -2.94 -3.38 -10.34
CA ALA A 167 -4.02 -4.32 -10.61
C ALA A 167 -3.93 -4.91 -12.01
N ILE A 168 -3.75 -4.08 -13.04
CA ILE A 168 -3.66 -4.54 -14.44
C ILE A 168 -2.45 -5.46 -14.65
N MET A 169 -1.28 -5.05 -14.15
CA MET A 169 -0.04 -5.81 -14.33
C MET A 169 -0.09 -7.14 -13.57
N LEU A 170 -0.59 -7.13 -12.34
CA LEU A 170 -0.69 -8.32 -11.50
C LEU A 170 -1.73 -9.31 -12.03
N HIS A 171 -2.88 -8.84 -12.53
CA HIS A 171 -3.86 -9.71 -13.19
C HIS A 171 -3.30 -10.32 -14.47
N LYS A 172 -2.60 -9.54 -15.30
CA LYS A 172 -2.01 -10.05 -16.55
C LYS A 172 -0.92 -11.09 -16.26
N PHE A 173 -0.07 -10.83 -15.28
CA PHE A 173 0.97 -11.76 -14.86
C PHE A 173 0.38 -13.01 -14.21
N GLY A 174 -0.52 -12.84 -13.25
CA GLY A 174 -1.18 -13.95 -12.54
C GLY A 174 -1.95 -14.87 -13.48
N ASN A 175 -2.71 -14.33 -14.43
CA ASN A 175 -3.42 -15.13 -15.43
C ASN A 175 -2.48 -15.89 -16.35
N LYS A 176 -1.36 -15.27 -16.75
CA LYS A 176 -0.33 -15.93 -17.57
C LYS A 176 0.32 -17.09 -16.82
N GLU A 177 0.70 -16.87 -15.57
CA GLU A 177 1.39 -17.88 -14.78
C GLU A 177 0.45 -19.01 -14.36
N LEU A 178 -0.81 -18.70 -14.07
CA LEU A 178 -1.86 -19.70 -13.82
C LEU A 178 -2.11 -20.57 -15.05
N ALA A 179 -2.11 -19.99 -16.26
CA ALA A 179 -2.26 -20.77 -17.50
C ALA A 179 -1.10 -21.75 -17.69
N LYS A 180 0.13 -21.33 -17.40
CA LYS A 180 1.31 -22.20 -17.48
C LYS A 180 1.29 -23.32 -16.44
N LEU A 181 0.89 -23.01 -15.21
CA LEU A 181 0.70 -24.01 -14.15
C LEU A 181 -0.34 -25.06 -14.57
N ARG A 182 -1.48 -24.63 -15.13
CA ARG A 182 -2.54 -25.52 -15.64
C ARG A 182 -2.11 -26.36 -16.83
N SER A 183 -1.26 -25.82 -17.69
CA SER A 183 -0.70 -26.55 -18.82
C SER A 183 0.39 -27.56 -18.43
N GLY A 184 0.80 -27.60 -17.15
CA GLY A 184 1.88 -28.46 -16.66
C GLY A 184 3.29 -27.98 -17.02
N GLU A 185 3.43 -26.81 -17.64
CA GLU A 185 4.73 -26.23 -18.05
C GLU A 185 5.52 -25.71 -16.83
N ILE A 186 4.82 -25.34 -15.75
CA ILE A 186 5.42 -24.97 -14.47
C ILE A 186 5.08 -26.05 -13.45
N VAL A 187 6.09 -26.75 -12.94
CA VAL A 187 5.96 -27.65 -11.80
C VAL A 187 6.57 -26.95 -10.59
N LEU A 188 5.72 -26.56 -9.64
CA LEU A 188 6.16 -25.96 -8.39
C LEU A 188 6.93 -27.01 -7.57
N THR A 189 8.19 -26.72 -7.27
CA THR A 189 9.02 -27.56 -6.39
C THR A 189 8.55 -27.42 -4.94
N GLU A 190 8.72 -28.45 -4.09
CA GLU A 190 8.28 -28.39 -2.68
C GLU A 190 8.88 -27.21 -1.89
N GLU A 191 10.14 -26.85 -2.16
CA GLU A 191 10.77 -25.63 -1.63
C GLU A 191 10.05 -24.33 -2.03
N GLN A 192 9.57 -24.24 -3.27
CA GLN A 192 8.84 -23.07 -3.76
C GLN A 192 7.45 -22.98 -3.14
N LYS A 193 6.81 -24.13 -2.84
CA LYS A 193 5.54 -24.18 -2.13
C LYS A 193 5.70 -23.73 -0.67
N GLU A 194 6.77 -24.16 0.00
CA GLU A 194 7.07 -23.72 1.38
C GLU A 194 7.45 -22.25 1.47
N ALA A 195 8.28 -21.75 0.55
CA ALA A 195 8.62 -20.32 0.48
C ALA A 195 7.37 -19.45 0.23
N ASN A 196 6.49 -19.86 -0.71
CA ASN A 196 5.23 -19.13 -0.97
C ASN A 196 4.25 -19.18 0.21
N LYS A 197 4.35 -20.19 1.08
CA LYS A 197 3.54 -20.31 2.30
C LYS A 197 3.98 -19.33 3.39
N GLN A 198 5.26 -18.96 3.42
CA GLN A 198 5.83 -18.03 4.40
C GLN A 198 5.67 -16.55 4.02
N ILE A 199 5.53 -16.20 2.74
CA ILE A 199 5.47 -14.81 2.23
C ILE A 199 4.11 -14.12 2.49
N GLY A 200 3.31 -14.60 3.46
CA GLY A 200 2.15 -13.82 3.92
C GLY A 200 0.99 -13.71 2.93
N MET A 201 0.86 -14.61 1.94
CA MET A 201 -0.48 -14.96 1.43
C MET A 201 -1.18 -15.86 2.45
N THR A 202 -1.39 -15.36 3.67
CA THR A 202 -2.24 -16.01 4.66
C THR A 202 -3.70 -15.81 4.32
N VAL A 203 -4.15 -16.33 3.16
CA VAL A 203 -5.48 -16.89 2.91
C VAL A 203 -5.53 -17.50 1.50
N VAL A 204 -4.82 -18.60 1.28
CA VAL A 204 -5.54 -19.73 0.70
C VAL A 204 -6.12 -20.46 1.91
N ASN A 205 -7.20 -19.93 2.47
CA ASN A 205 -8.07 -20.81 3.24
C ASN A 205 -8.43 -21.93 2.28
N ASP A 206 -8.19 -23.18 2.69
CA ASP A 206 -8.87 -24.32 2.10
C ASP A 206 -10.37 -24.16 2.39
N ASP A 207 -11.01 -23.31 1.59
CA ASP A 207 -12.44 -23.02 1.62
C ASP A 207 -13.21 -24.14 0.90
N SER A 208 -12.62 -25.34 0.72
CA SER A 208 -13.29 -26.51 0.14
C SER A 208 -14.65 -26.79 0.80
N LYS A 209 -14.82 -26.37 2.06
CA LYS A 209 -16.05 -26.53 2.86
C LYS A 209 -16.90 -25.26 3.03
N VAL A 210 -16.48 -24.09 2.53
CA VAL A 210 -17.26 -22.84 2.65
C VAL A 210 -18.10 -22.62 1.39
N LYS A 211 -19.44 -22.62 1.55
CA LYS A 211 -20.38 -22.25 0.47
C LYS A 211 -20.25 -20.75 0.20
N LYS A 212 -19.56 -20.38 -0.89
CA LYS A 212 -19.48 -18.99 -1.38
C LYS A 212 -20.65 -18.71 -2.34
N LEU A 213 -21.23 -17.51 -2.25
CA LEU A 213 -22.29 -17.00 -3.15
C LEU A 213 -21.81 -16.73 -4.57
N LEU A 214 -20.50 -16.59 -4.77
CA LEU A 214 -19.87 -16.46 -6.07
C LEU A 214 -19.18 -17.78 -6.43
N PRO A 215 -19.34 -18.27 -7.69
CA PRO A 215 -18.74 -19.53 -8.11
C PRO A 215 -17.22 -19.47 -7.96
N ARG A 216 -16.64 -20.61 -7.54
CA ARG A 216 -15.18 -20.79 -7.47
C ARG A 216 -14.58 -20.54 -8.85
N VAL A 217 -13.37 -19.99 -8.86
CA VAL A 217 -12.55 -20.00 -10.06
C VAL A 217 -12.38 -21.49 -10.44
N PRO A 218 -12.78 -21.94 -11.64
CA PRO A 218 -12.66 -23.34 -12.03
C PRO A 218 -11.18 -23.73 -11.99
N ASP A 219 -10.88 -24.96 -11.55
CA ASP A 219 -9.52 -25.51 -11.43
C ASP A 219 -8.65 -25.28 -12.68
#